data_AF-A0A1Y0H303-F1
#
_entry.id   AF-A0A1Y0H303-F1
#
_cell.length_a   1.000
_cell.length_b   1.000
_cell.length_c   1.000
_cell.angle_alpha   90.00
_cell.angle_beta   90.00
_cell.angle_gamma   90.00
#
_symmetry.space_group_name_H-M   'P 1'
#
loop_
_entity.id
_entity.type
_entity.pdbx_description
1 polymer ?
#
loop_
_entity_poly.entity_id
_entity_poly.type
_entity_poly.pdbx_seq_one_letter_code
_entity_poly.pdbx_strand_id
1 'polypeptide(L)'
;MGGSKRDGGRKGVVVIRWVAVVLTCLALIYWGYRFTYYSPKEHLLLELVGMSTREVEKSLGTPKRILTSQEFHKRIRSKNLDWYPKPRSNYSGDVVWYYELAPNKFTFILIQDNIVTDLYVGST
;
A
#
# COMPACT_ATOMS: atom_id res chain seq x y z
N MET A 1 53.43 -11.99 -35.90
CA MET A 1 52.73 -10.74 -35.55
C MET A 1 51.32 -11.10 -35.10
N GLY A 2 51.04 -11.06 -33.80
CA GLY A 2 49.72 -11.45 -33.29
C GLY A 2 49.49 -11.06 -31.84
N GLY A 3 48.44 -10.26 -31.65
CA GLY A 3 47.62 -10.32 -30.44
C GLY A 3 47.98 -9.39 -29.28
N SER A 4 47.36 -8.20 -29.26
CA SER A 4 47.00 -7.56 -27.99
C SER A 4 45.70 -6.76 -28.15
N LYS A 5 44.57 -7.48 -28.15
CA LYS A 5 43.21 -6.93 -27.97
C LYS A 5 42.55 -7.68 -26.80
N ARG A 6 42.94 -7.38 -25.55
CA ARG A 6 42.28 -7.94 -24.35
C ARG A 6 41.91 -6.93 -23.26
N ASP A 7 42.19 -5.63 -23.43
CA ASP A 7 41.86 -4.63 -22.40
C ASP A 7 40.49 -3.93 -22.58
N GLY A 8 39.81 -4.12 -23.72
CA GLY A 8 38.48 -3.53 -23.95
C GLY A 8 37.36 -4.17 -23.14
N GLY A 9 37.47 -5.46 -22.78
CA GLY A 9 36.43 -6.20 -22.05
C GLY A 9 36.39 -5.91 -20.54
N ARG A 10 37.55 -5.62 -19.91
CA ARG A 10 37.62 -5.37 -18.47
C ARG A 10 36.99 -4.04 -18.06
N LYS A 11 37.09 -2.99 -18.89
CA LYS A 11 36.47 -1.69 -18.59
C LYS A 11 34.94 -1.75 -18.61
N GLY A 12 34.33 -2.51 -19.54
CA GLY A 12 32.88 -2.72 -19.60
C GLY A 12 32.33 -3.50 -18.40
N VAL A 13 33.06 -4.52 -17.94
CA VAL A 13 32.69 -5.32 -16.76
C VAL A 13 32.71 -4.49 -15.48
N VAL A 14 33.67 -3.56 -15.34
CA VAL A 14 33.75 -2.67 -14.18
C VAL A 14 32.53 -1.74 -14.14
N VAL A 15 32.14 -1.15 -15.27
CA VAL A 15 30.96 -0.25 -15.34
C VAL A 15 29.67 -1.01 -15.00
N ILE A 16 29.46 -2.20 -15.55
CA ILE A 16 28.28 -3.03 -15.25
C ILE A 16 28.23 -3.42 -13.77
N ARG A 17 29.38 -3.72 -13.15
CA ARG A 17 29.48 -4.04 -11.72
C ARG A 17 29.06 -2.84 -10.84
N TRP A 18 29.46 -1.62 -11.19
CA TRP A 18 29.04 -0.42 -10.45
C TRP A 18 27.56 -0.10 -10.63
N VAL A 19 27.01 -0.26 -11.84
CA VAL A 19 25.58 -0.08 -12.11
C VAL A 19 24.74 -1.08 -11.31
N ALA A 20 25.15 -2.35 -11.25
CA ALA A 20 24.47 -3.36 -10.44
C ALA A 20 24.50 -3.02 -8.95
N VAL A 21 25.64 -2.54 -8.43
CA VAL A 21 25.76 -2.14 -7.01
C VAL A 21 24.84 -0.97 -6.69
N VAL A 22 24.80 0.07 -7.53
CA VAL A 22 23.91 1.23 -7.34
C VAL A 22 22.44 0.82 -7.39
N LEU A 23 22.05 -0.05 -8.34
CA LEU A 23 20.68 -0.57 -8.43
C LEU A 23 20.31 -1.42 -7.20
N THR A 24 21.23 -2.24 -6.70
CA THR A 24 21.00 -3.03 -5.49
C THR A 24 20.84 -2.14 -4.26
N CYS A 25 21.65 -1.08 -4.13
CA CYS A 25 21.50 -0.09 -3.07
C CYS A 25 20.17 0.67 -3.15
N LEU A 26 19.74 1.07 -4.35
CA LEU A 26 18.44 1.71 -4.56
C LEU A 26 17.26 0.78 -4.20
N ALA A 27 17.35 -0.51 -4.54
CA ALA A 27 16.34 -1.50 -4.18
C ALA A 27 16.26 -1.71 -2.66
N LEU A 28 17.41 -1.76 -1.97
CA LEU A 28 17.47 -1.87 -0.51
C LEU A 28 16.96 -0.61 0.20
N ILE A 29 17.24 0.59 -0.34
CA ILE A 29 16.68 1.84 0.17
C ILE A 29 15.16 1.86 -0.05
N TYR A 30 14.67 1.44 -1.21
CA TYR A 30 13.24 1.34 -1.51
C TYR A 30 12.52 0.35 -0.58
N TRP A 31 13.11 -0.83 -0.36
CA TRP A 31 12.61 -1.83 0.60
C TRP A 31 12.67 -1.32 2.04
N GLY A 32 13.78 -0.69 2.44
CA GLY A 32 13.96 -0.10 3.76
C GLY A 32 12.96 1.02 4.04
N TYR A 33 12.68 1.86 3.04
CA TYR A 33 11.67 2.92 3.11
C TYR A 33 10.25 2.32 3.23
N ARG A 34 9.96 1.23 2.51
CA ARG A 34 8.71 0.47 2.70
C ARG A 34 8.55 -0.09 4.11
N PHE A 35 9.64 -0.52 4.76
CA PHE A 35 9.60 -1.12 6.10
C PHE A 35 9.57 -0.09 7.23
N THR A 36 10.12 1.11 7.05
CA THR A 36 10.18 2.12 8.12
C THR A 36 8.91 2.96 8.24
N TYR A 37 8.10 3.07 7.19
CA TYR A 37 6.91 3.93 7.19
C TYR A 37 5.58 3.20 7.48
N TYR A 38 5.55 1.87 7.42
CA TYR A 38 4.34 1.08 7.64
C TYR A 38 4.57 0.05 8.75
N SER A 39 3.77 0.11 9.82
CA SER A 39 3.74 -0.98 10.78
C SER A 39 3.25 -2.27 10.09
N PRO A 40 3.56 -3.46 10.62
CA PRO A 40 3.14 -4.74 10.01
C PRO A 40 1.63 -4.84 9.75
N LYS A 41 0.82 -4.18 10.57
CA LYS A 41 -0.64 -4.10 10.39
C LYS A 41 -1.04 -3.16 9.25
N GLU A 42 -0.30 -2.09 9.00
CA GLU A 42 -0.54 -1.15 7.91
C GLU A 42 -0.06 -1.71 6.55
N HIS A 43 0.98 -2.57 6.54
CA HIS A 43 1.33 -3.37 5.36
C HIS A 43 0.21 -4.32 4.96
N LEU A 44 -0.37 -5.01 5.95
CA LEU A 44 -1.47 -5.93 5.70
C LEU A 44 -2.67 -5.23 5.07
N LEU A 45 -2.94 -3.96 5.42
CA LEU A 45 -4.01 -3.16 4.84
C LEU A 45 -3.78 -2.77 3.37
N LEU A 46 -2.53 -2.52 2.98
CA LEU A 46 -2.19 -2.25 1.58
C LEU A 46 -2.34 -3.51 0.70
N GLU A 47 -2.09 -4.69 1.26
CA GLU A 47 -2.29 -5.97 0.57
C GLU A 47 -3.78 -6.31 0.36
N LEU A 48 -4.69 -5.69 1.11
CA LEU A 48 -6.14 -5.91 0.93
C LEU A 48 -6.66 -5.31 -0.36
N VAL A 49 -6.02 -4.27 -0.91
CA VAL A 49 -6.49 -3.64 -2.16
C VAL A 49 -6.32 -4.63 -3.31
N GLY A 50 -7.42 -4.94 -4.00
CA GLY A 50 -7.50 -5.96 -5.04
C GLY A 50 -7.89 -7.35 -4.54
N MET A 51 -7.98 -7.58 -3.23
CA MET A 51 -8.50 -8.83 -2.67
C MET A 51 -10.04 -8.90 -2.75
N SER A 52 -10.56 -10.11 -2.76
CA SER A 52 -11.99 -10.34 -2.61
C SER A 52 -12.47 -10.11 -1.17
N THR A 53 -13.75 -9.79 -1.01
CA THR A 53 -14.39 -9.64 0.31
C THR A 53 -14.19 -10.86 1.22
N ARG A 54 -14.19 -12.07 0.65
CA ARG A 54 -13.96 -13.32 1.40
C ARG A 54 -12.54 -13.42 1.96
N GLU A 55 -11.53 -12.99 1.21
CA GLU A 55 -10.14 -13.01 1.65
C GLU A 55 -9.89 -11.97 2.74
N VAL A 56 -10.55 -10.82 2.64
CA VAL A 56 -10.52 -9.75 3.64
C VAL A 56 -11.16 -10.23 4.94
N GLU A 57 -12.33 -10.87 4.87
CA GLU A 57 -12.97 -11.47 6.05
C GLU A 57 -12.11 -12.54 6.70
N LYS A 58 -11.39 -13.35 5.91
CA LYS A 58 -10.47 -14.35 6.45
C LYS A 58 -9.27 -13.72 7.17
N SER A 59 -8.83 -12.53 6.72
CA SER A 59 -7.63 -11.86 7.22
C SER A 59 -7.91 -10.92 8.40
N LEU A 60 -9.02 -10.17 8.35
CA LEU A 60 -9.39 -9.17 9.35
C LEU A 60 -10.61 -9.57 10.21
N GLY A 61 -11.31 -10.64 9.85
CA GLY A 61 -12.59 -10.99 10.43
C GLY A 61 -13.75 -10.19 9.83
N THR A 62 -14.92 -10.35 10.44
CA THR A 62 -16.13 -9.65 10.02
C THR A 62 -16.05 -8.15 10.31
N PRO A 63 -16.56 -7.29 9.41
CA PRO A 63 -16.56 -5.85 9.63
C PRO A 63 -17.43 -5.48 10.84
N LYS A 64 -16.96 -4.51 11.63
CA LYS A 64 -17.72 -4.01 12.79
C LYS A 64 -19.02 -3.33 12.36
N ARG A 65 -19.00 -2.67 11.19
CA ARG A 65 -20.19 -2.09 10.57
C ARG A 65 -20.03 -2.06 9.06
N ILE A 66 -21.15 -2.22 8.36
CA ILE A 66 -21.24 -1.96 6.93
C ILE A 66 -21.91 -0.60 6.74
N LEU A 67 -21.28 0.26 5.94
CA LEU A 67 -21.71 1.62 5.69
C LEU A 67 -22.03 1.79 4.20
N THR A 68 -23.01 2.65 3.94
CA THR A 68 -23.27 3.17 2.59
C THR A 68 -22.19 4.19 2.20
N SER A 69 -22.00 4.43 0.90
CA SER A 69 -21.10 5.49 0.43
C SER A 69 -21.45 6.85 1.05
N GLN A 70 -22.74 7.20 1.22
CA GLN A 70 -23.14 8.46 1.83
C GLN A 70 -22.70 8.59 3.31
N GLU A 71 -22.85 7.53 4.10
CA GLU A 71 -22.38 7.50 5.50
C GLU A 71 -20.85 7.64 5.59
N PHE A 72 -20.13 6.99 4.68
CA PHE A 72 -18.68 7.14 4.57
C PHE A 72 -18.28 8.59 4.26
N HIS A 73 -18.89 9.22 3.25
CA HIS A 73 -18.62 10.61 2.87
C HIS A 73 -18.88 11.60 4.01
N LYS A 74 -19.93 11.36 4.79
CA LYS A 74 -20.23 12.17 5.97
C LYS A 74 -19.12 12.08 7.03
N ARG A 75 -18.51 10.90 7.20
CA ARG A 75 -17.41 10.68 8.17
C ARG A 75 -16.09 11.27 7.71
N ILE A 76 -15.68 11.05 6.46
CA ILE A 76 -14.39 11.58 5.96
C ILE A 76 -14.34 13.10 5.88
N ARG A 77 -15.50 13.77 5.81
CA ARG A 77 -15.60 15.24 5.85
C ARG A 77 -15.49 15.82 7.27
N SER A 78 -15.48 14.98 8.31
CA SER A 78 -15.29 15.42 9.68
C SER A 78 -13.87 16.00 9.84
N LYS A 79 -13.77 17.23 10.35
CA LYS A 79 -12.48 17.93 10.52
C LYS A 79 -11.60 17.36 11.64
N ASN A 80 -12.12 16.43 12.44
CA ASN A 80 -11.44 15.88 13.61
C ASN A 80 -10.77 14.52 13.32
N LEU A 81 -10.61 14.17 12.04
CA LEU A 81 -10.06 12.88 11.64
C LEU A 81 -8.94 13.12 10.64
N ASP A 82 -7.75 12.65 10.99
CA ASP A 82 -6.61 12.58 10.09
C ASP A 82 -6.72 11.28 9.29
N TRP A 83 -6.56 11.38 7.97
CA TRP A 83 -6.77 10.25 7.07
C TRP A 83 -5.53 9.95 6.24
N TYR A 84 -5.24 8.66 6.08
CA TYR A 84 -4.18 8.15 5.23
C TYR A 84 -4.64 6.92 4.41
N PRO A 85 -4.49 6.93 3.07
CA PRO A 85 -4.19 8.10 2.25
C PRO A 85 -5.31 9.16 2.39
N LYS A 86 -5.03 10.41 1.99
CA LYS A 86 -6.04 11.47 2.03
C LYS A 86 -7.23 11.08 1.15
N PRO A 87 -8.46 11.03 1.68
CA PRO A 87 -9.59 10.44 0.99
C PRO A 87 -9.95 11.27 -0.23
N ARG A 88 -10.16 10.58 -1.35
CA ARG A 88 -10.67 11.20 -2.57
C ARG A 88 -12.19 11.25 -2.47
N SER A 89 -12.77 12.42 -2.69
CA SER A 89 -14.21 12.68 -2.52
C SER A 89 -15.12 12.00 -3.56
N ASN A 90 -14.57 11.12 -4.39
CA ASN A 90 -15.20 10.62 -5.61
C ASN A 90 -15.55 9.12 -5.55
N TYR A 91 -15.45 8.49 -4.38
CA TYR A 91 -15.85 7.09 -4.26
C TYR A 91 -17.37 6.93 -4.44
N SER A 92 -17.80 6.12 -5.39
CA SER A 92 -19.21 5.85 -5.68
C SER A 92 -19.63 4.39 -5.46
N GLY A 93 -18.78 3.57 -4.84
CA GLY A 93 -19.05 2.15 -4.69
C GLY A 93 -20.14 1.84 -3.67
N ASP A 94 -20.67 0.62 -3.76
CA ASP A 94 -21.92 0.22 -3.11
C ASP A 94 -21.76 0.01 -1.60
N VAL A 95 -20.60 -0.48 -1.17
CA VAL A 95 -20.38 -0.95 0.19
C VAL A 95 -19.06 -0.45 0.74
N VAL A 96 -19.09 0.04 1.98
CA VAL A 96 -17.88 0.40 2.74
C VAL A 96 -17.86 -0.38 4.04
N TRP A 97 -16.82 -1.19 4.24
CA TRP A 97 -16.63 -1.92 5.48
C TRP A 97 -15.84 -1.10 6.48
N TYR A 98 -16.34 -1.02 7.71
CA TYR A 98 -15.71 -0.31 8.81
C TYR A 98 -15.11 -1.29 9.81
N TYR A 99 -13.83 -1.06 10.11
CA TYR A 99 -13.06 -1.74 11.12
C TYR A 99 -12.47 -0.73 12.11
N GLU A 100 -12.28 -1.18 13.35
CA GLU A 100 -11.59 -0.44 14.40
C GLU A 100 -10.42 -1.30 14.87
N LEU A 101 -9.24 -1.03 14.34
CA LEU A 101 -8.06 -1.89 14.53
C LEU A 101 -7.33 -1.60 15.85
N ALA A 102 -7.50 -0.39 16.38
CA ALA A 102 -6.98 0.05 17.67
C ALA A 102 -7.83 1.22 18.20
N PRO A 103 -7.74 1.56 19.50
CA PRO A 103 -8.32 2.79 20.02
C PRO A 103 -7.85 3.97 19.17
N ASN A 104 -8.77 4.83 18.74
CA ASN A 104 -8.51 6.01 17.91
C ASN A 104 -7.93 5.70 16.51
N LYS A 105 -7.94 4.45 16.04
CA LYS A 105 -7.61 4.08 14.65
C LYS A 105 -8.76 3.35 13.98
N PHE A 106 -9.27 3.94 12.92
CA PHE A 106 -10.41 3.46 12.13
C PHE A 106 -9.93 3.05 10.74
N THR A 107 -10.55 2.05 10.15
CA THR A 107 -10.23 1.62 8.79
C THR A 107 -11.51 1.42 8.00
N PHE A 108 -11.57 2.05 6.83
CA PHE A 108 -12.67 1.94 5.88
C PHE A 108 -12.14 1.23 4.65
N ILE A 109 -12.76 0.11 4.32
CA ILE A 109 -12.42 -0.68 3.13
C ILE A 109 -13.52 -0.45 2.12
N LEU A 110 -13.14 0.05 0.96
CA LEU A 110 -14.06 0.36 -0.13
C LEU A 110 -14.24 -0.88 -1.01
N ILE A 111 -15.47 -1.35 -1.16
CA ILE A 111 -15.80 -2.57 -1.89
C ILE A 111 -16.73 -2.25 -3.05
N GLN A 112 -16.34 -2.72 -4.22
CA GLN A 112 -17.13 -2.67 -5.44
C GLN A 112 -17.04 -4.03 -6.12
N ASP A 113 -18.17 -4.58 -6.58
CA ASP A 113 -18.21 -5.89 -7.26
C ASP A 113 -17.54 -7.03 -6.46
N ASN A 114 -17.66 -7.00 -5.13
CA ASN A 114 -17.00 -7.92 -4.17
C ASN A 114 -15.46 -7.88 -4.15
N ILE A 115 -14.85 -6.84 -4.70
CA ILE A 115 -13.41 -6.61 -4.68
C ILE A 115 -13.13 -5.33 -3.91
N VAL A 116 -12.07 -5.35 -3.11
CA VAL A 116 -11.57 -4.15 -2.44
C VAL A 116 -10.91 -3.25 -3.47
N THR A 117 -11.46 -2.05 -3.65
CA THR A 117 -10.97 -1.08 -4.64
C THR A 117 -10.00 -0.09 -4.02
N ASP A 118 -10.21 0.26 -2.76
CA ASP A 118 -9.40 1.26 -2.05
C ASP A 118 -9.61 1.10 -0.54
N LEU A 119 -8.74 1.74 0.24
CA LEU A 119 -8.75 1.64 1.69
C LEU A 119 -8.30 2.96 2.33
N TYR A 120 -9.00 3.36 3.38
CA TYR A 120 -8.68 4.56 4.17
C TYR A 120 -8.50 4.23 5.63
N VAL A 121 -7.37 4.65 6.20
CA VAL A 121 -7.11 4.59 7.63
C VAL A 121 -7.29 5.99 8.20
N GLY A 122 -8.16 6.12 9.21
CA GLY A 122 -8.38 7.35 9.94
C GLY A 122 -7.84 7.27 11.36
N SER A 123 -7.44 8.40 11.93
CA SER A 123 -7.16 8.56 13.36
C SER A 123 -7.80 9.83 13.93
N THR A 124 -8.28 9.75 15.17
CA THR A 124 -8.68 10.92 15.99
C THR A 124 -7.52 11.38 16.84
#